data_AF-A0A366HI88-F1
#
_entry.id   AF-A0A366HI88-F1
#
_cell.length_a   1.000
_cell.length_b   1.000
_cell.length_c   1.000
_cell.angle_alpha   90.00
_cell.angle_beta   90.00
_cell.angle_gamma   90.00
#
_symmetry.space_group_name_H-M   'P 1'
#
loop_
_entity.id
_entity.type
_entity.pdbx_description
1 polymer ?
#
loop_
_entity_poly.entity_id
_entity_poly.type
_entity_poly.pdbx_seq_one_letter_code
_entity_poly.pdbx_strand_id
1 'polypeptide(L)'
;MPRNMLTFRKDRWQGNGWPSIDIDPAEARYFPRLLAHLIATYGAAPTSVVETLDGYIADLTLLGTEVQVLLDTWTFSFAMPDESVRDRLLAELEQLPAEYFEDAASFSSDCFEAKFRRLAD
;
A
#
# COMPACT_ATOMS: atom_id res chain seq x y z
N MET A 1 21.47 -10.25 -10.03
CA MET A 1 20.48 -9.36 -10.66
C MET A 1 19.70 -8.73 -9.52
N PRO A 2 19.83 -7.44 -9.20
CA PRO A 2 18.98 -6.86 -8.16
C PRO A 2 17.56 -6.83 -8.75
N ARG A 3 16.72 -7.76 -8.28
CA ARG A 3 15.37 -8.01 -8.81
C ARG A 3 14.32 -7.56 -7.80
N ASN A 4 14.59 -6.43 -7.14
CA ASN A 4 13.74 -5.86 -6.10
C ASN A 4 13.56 -4.38 -6.43
N MET A 5 12.58 -4.07 -7.26
CA MET A 5 12.19 -2.69 -7.53
C MET A 5 10.70 -2.73 -7.73
N LEU A 6 9.97 -1.94 -6.93
CA LEU A 6 8.53 -1.85 -7.07
C LEU A 6 8.20 -1.23 -8.43
N THR A 7 7.25 -1.85 -9.11
CA THR A 7 6.62 -1.30 -10.31
C THR A 7 5.14 -1.08 -10.02
N PHE A 8 4.61 0.01 -10.57
CA PHE A 8 3.24 0.45 -10.35
C PHE A 8 2.52 0.49 -11.70
N ARG A 9 1.30 -0.05 -11.77
CA ARG A 9 0.52 -0.10 -13.01
C ARG A 9 -0.93 0.27 -12.74
N LYS A 10 -1.51 1.14 -13.58
CA LYS A 10 -2.97 1.37 -13.55
C LYS A 10 -3.70 0.09 -13.91
N ASP A 11 -4.70 -0.26 -13.12
CA ASP A 11 -5.61 -1.35 -13.41
C ASP A 11 -7.02 -1.02 -12.89
N ARG A 12 -7.88 -2.03 -12.86
CA ARG A 12 -9.14 -2.03 -12.14
C ARG A 12 -9.23 -3.24 -11.25
N TRP A 13 -9.66 -3.01 -10.02
CA TRP A 13 -9.82 -4.09 -9.07
C TRP A 13 -10.99 -5.00 -9.47
N GLN A 14 -10.74 -6.30 -9.53
CA GLN A 14 -11.70 -7.26 -10.08
C GLN A 14 -12.98 -7.43 -9.24
N GLY A 15 -12.94 -7.07 -7.94
CA GLY A 15 -14.09 -7.18 -7.05
C GLY A 15 -15.18 -6.16 -7.35
N ASN A 16 -14.87 -4.88 -7.13
CA ASN A 16 -15.84 -3.77 -7.22
C ASN A 16 -15.64 -2.88 -8.46
N GLY A 17 -14.68 -3.19 -9.32
CA GLY A 17 -14.37 -2.42 -10.53
C GLY A 17 -13.69 -1.07 -10.28
N TRP A 18 -13.29 -0.80 -9.03
CA TRP A 18 -12.65 0.45 -8.68
C TRP A 18 -11.33 0.63 -9.43
N PRO A 19 -11.02 1.86 -9.84
CA PRO A 19 -9.67 2.26 -10.23
C PRO A 19 -8.63 1.71 -9.24
N SER A 20 -7.61 1.02 -9.77
CA SER A 20 -6.54 0.49 -8.93
C SER A 20 -5.15 0.81 -9.46
N ILE A 21 -4.17 0.70 -8.56
CA ILE A 21 -2.76 0.64 -8.86
C ILE A 21 -2.27 -0.73 -8.41
N ASP A 22 -1.89 -1.58 -9.36
CA ASP A 22 -1.23 -2.85 -9.07
C ASP A 22 0.25 -2.61 -8.82
N ILE A 23 0.80 -3.38 -7.87
CA ILE A 23 2.15 -3.25 -7.35
C ILE A 23 2.85 -4.59 -7.54
N ASP A 24 4.01 -4.58 -8.20
CA ASP A 24 4.84 -5.79 -8.40
C ASP A 24 6.28 -5.53 -7.95
N PRO A 25 6.90 -6.45 -7.18
CA PRO A 25 6.34 -7.74 -6.74
C PRO A 25 5.38 -7.62 -5.55
N ALA A 26 4.39 -8.51 -5.50
CA ALA A 26 3.42 -8.62 -4.40
C ALA A 26 4.08 -9.25 -3.15
N GLU A 27 4.92 -8.49 -2.46
CA GLU A 27 5.68 -8.97 -1.30
C GLU A 27 5.35 -8.21 -0.01
N ALA A 28 5.12 -8.96 1.07
CA ALA A 28 4.75 -8.43 2.38
C ALA A 28 5.71 -7.39 2.97
N ARG A 29 7.01 -7.45 2.62
CA ARG A 29 7.99 -6.46 3.10
C ARG A 29 7.69 -5.02 2.66
N TYR A 30 6.95 -4.83 1.56
CA TYR A 30 6.64 -3.53 1.00
C TYR A 30 5.36 -2.92 1.58
N PHE A 31 4.41 -3.74 2.03
CA PHE A 31 3.15 -3.29 2.63
C PHE A 31 3.30 -2.25 3.75
N PRO A 32 4.08 -2.50 4.83
CA PRO A 32 4.22 -1.54 5.92
C PRO A 32 4.91 -0.24 5.47
N ARG A 33 5.78 -0.30 4.45
CA ARG A 33 6.52 0.85 3.95
C ARG A 33 5.65 1.76 3.10
N LEU A 34 4.85 1.16 2.23
CA LEU A 34 3.88 1.88 1.43
C LEU A 34 2.85 2.57 2.33
N LEU A 35 2.32 1.87 3.33
CA LEU A 35 1.44 2.50 4.32
C LEU A 35 2.13 3.65 5.07
N ALA A 36 3.35 3.44 5.58
CA ALA A 36 4.09 4.50 6.28
C ALA A 36 4.32 5.74 5.40
N HIS A 37 4.65 5.52 4.12
CA HIS A 37 4.80 6.59 3.15
C HIS A 37 3.48 7.32 2.93
N LEU A 38 2.37 6.61 2.67
CA LEU A 38 1.05 7.23 2.47
C LEU A 38 0.61 8.06 3.69
N ILE A 39 0.84 7.56 4.90
CA ILE A 39 0.56 8.27 6.15
C ILE A 39 1.39 9.55 6.24
N ALA A 40 2.69 9.49 5.94
CA ALA A 40 3.58 10.64 6.01
C ALA A 40 3.27 11.70 4.95
N THR A 41 2.94 11.27 3.73
CA THR A 41 2.68 12.15 2.58
C THR A 41 1.30 12.83 2.68
N TYR A 42 0.27 12.10 3.10
CA TYR A 42 -1.12 12.57 3.05
C TYR A 42 -1.76 12.81 4.42
N GLY A 43 -1.05 12.52 5.52
CA GLY A 43 -1.63 12.53 6.87
C GLY A 43 -2.72 11.45 7.05
N ALA A 44 -2.70 10.43 6.20
CA ALA A 44 -3.76 9.44 6.10
C ALA A 44 -3.56 8.30 7.10
N ALA A 45 -3.88 8.55 8.36
CA ALA A 45 -3.87 7.50 9.38
C ALA A 45 -4.76 6.33 8.92
N PRO A 46 -4.29 5.07 9.01
CA PRO A 46 -5.12 3.93 8.63
C PRO A 46 -6.29 3.83 9.58
N THR A 47 -7.48 3.68 9.02
CA THR A 47 -8.70 3.44 9.78
C THR A 47 -8.71 2.00 10.31
N SER A 48 -8.12 1.08 9.56
CA SER A 48 -8.03 -0.34 9.88
C SER A 48 -6.77 -0.94 9.23
N VAL A 49 -6.18 -1.93 9.89
CA VAL A 49 -5.25 -2.89 9.26
C VAL A 49 -5.65 -4.26 9.75
N VAL A 50 -6.00 -5.15 8.83
CA VAL A 50 -6.48 -6.51 9.09
C VAL A 50 -5.51 -7.49 8.45
N GLU A 51 -5.00 -8.41 9.25
CA GLU A 51 -4.24 -9.56 8.75
C GLU A 51 -5.23 -10.61 8.23
N THR A 52 -4.99 -11.11 7.01
CA THR A 52 -5.75 -12.19 6.38
C THR A 52 -4.95 -13.50 6.41
N LEU A 53 -5.52 -14.59 5.91
CA LEU A 53 -4.82 -15.88 5.84
C LEU A 53 -3.56 -15.84 4.96
N ASP A 54 -3.52 -14.91 4.01
CA ASP A 54 -2.57 -14.85 2.92
C ASP A 54 -1.94 -13.46 2.71
N GLY A 55 -2.20 -12.51 3.61
CA GLY A 55 -1.62 -11.17 3.55
C GLY A 55 -2.32 -10.16 4.46
N TYR A 56 -2.59 -8.97 3.93
CA TYR A 56 -3.09 -7.84 4.70
C TYR A 56 -4.08 -7.00 3.90
N ILE A 57 -5.06 -6.43 4.60
CA ILE A 57 -5.95 -5.40 4.09
C ILE A 57 -5.82 -4.18 4.99
N ALA A 58 -5.72 -2.98 4.40
CA ALA A 58 -5.78 -1.73 5.16
C ALA A 58 -6.69 -0.74 4.48
N ASP A 59 -7.55 -0.08 5.26
CA ASP A 59 -8.37 1.01 4.77
C ASP A 59 -7.82 2.34 5.29
N LEU A 60 -7.70 3.34 4.40
CA LEU A 60 -7.28 4.69 4.76
C LEU A 60 -8.03 5.73 3.92
N THR A 61 -7.90 7.00 4.28
CA THR A 61 -8.47 8.11 3.51
C THR A 61 -7.37 8.94 2.88
N LEU A 62 -7.23 8.89 1.56
CA LEU A 62 -6.32 9.75 0.79
C LEU A 62 -7.11 10.85 0.10
N LEU A 63 -6.72 12.11 0.32
CA LEU A 63 -7.32 13.26 -0.36
C LEU A 63 -8.86 13.35 -0.22
N GLY A 64 -9.41 12.84 0.89
CA GLY A 64 -10.86 12.77 1.13
C GLY A 64 -11.57 11.58 0.50
N THR A 65 -10.81 10.65 -0.10
CA THR A 65 -11.32 9.43 -0.75
C THR A 65 -10.85 8.19 0.00
N GLU A 66 -11.75 7.24 0.19
CA GLU A 66 -11.44 5.93 0.76
C GLU A 66 -10.53 5.15 -0.19
N VAL A 67 -9.42 4.65 0.35
CA VAL A 67 -8.45 3.85 -0.36
C VAL A 67 -8.24 2.58 0.43
N GLN A 68 -8.44 1.46 -0.26
CA GLN A 68 -8.12 0.14 0.27
C GLN A 68 -6.79 -0.33 -0.29
N VAL A 69 -5.94 -0.83 0.60
CA VAL A 69 -4.70 -1.51 0.27
C VAL A 69 -4.91 -2.99 0.49
N LEU A 70 -4.76 -3.79 -0.56
CA LEU A 70 -4.85 -5.24 -0.48
C LEU A 70 -3.50 -5.84 -0.80
N LEU A 71 -3.02 -6.72 0.05
CA LEU A 71 -1.95 -7.66 -0.25
C LEU A 71 -2.47 -9.08 0.03
N ASP A 72 -2.35 -9.95 -0.95
CA ASP A 72 -2.49 -11.40 -0.81
C ASP A 72 -1.31 -12.12 -1.49
N THR A 73 -1.39 -13.44 -1.63
CA THR A 73 -0.31 -14.24 -2.25
C THR A 73 -0.04 -13.87 -3.72
N TRP A 74 -1.01 -13.27 -4.40
CA TRP A 74 -1.00 -13.03 -5.85
C TRP A 74 -1.12 -11.55 -6.22
N THR A 75 -1.71 -10.75 -5.34
CA THR A 75 -2.15 -9.39 -5.63
C THR A 75 -1.57 -8.46 -4.59
N PHE A 76 -0.99 -7.36 -5.05
CA PHE A 76 -0.76 -6.20 -4.20
C PHE A 76 -1.27 -4.97 -4.93
N SER A 77 -2.27 -4.28 -4.36
CA SER A 77 -2.86 -3.13 -5.02
C SER A 77 -3.42 -2.08 -4.06
N PHE A 78 -3.48 -0.85 -4.57
CA PHE A 78 -4.32 0.21 -4.03
C PHE A 78 -5.60 0.29 -4.86
N ALA A 79 -6.77 0.21 -4.23
CA ALA A 79 -8.07 0.39 -4.88
C ALA A 79 -8.79 1.60 -4.31
N MET A 80 -9.35 2.45 -5.18
CA MET A 80 -10.05 3.67 -4.78
C MET A 80 -11.16 4.02 -5.77
N PRO A 81 -12.29 4.60 -5.33
CA PRO A 81 -13.45 4.85 -6.19
C PRO A 81 -13.22 5.97 -7.22
N ASP A 82 -12.24 6.86 -7.00
CA ASP A 82 -11.98 8.02 -7.86
C ASP A 82 -10.71 7.81 -8.71
N GLU A 83 -10.87 7.88 -10.03
CA GLU A 83 -9.78 7.79 -11.00
C GLU A 83 -8.74 8.90 -10.89
N SER A 84 -9.16 10.11 -10.52
CA SER A 84 -8.26 11.25 -10.36
C SER A 84 -7.34 11.08 -9.16
N VAL A 85 -7.83 10.45 -8.09
CA VAL A 85 -7.04 10.11 -6.90
C VAL A 85 -6.03 9.02 -7.24
N ARG A 86 -6.44 7.95 -7.94
CA ARG A 86 -5.53 6.92 -8.47
C ARG A 86 -4.42 7.53 -9.31
N ASP A 87 -4.78 8.38 -10.27
CA ASP A 87 -3.82 8.95 -11.21
C ASP A 87 -2.82 9.88 -10.51
N ARG A 88 -3.28 10.64 -9.51
CA ARG A 88 -2.42 11.48 -8.70
C ARG A 88 -1.47 10.68 -7.81
N LEU A 89 -1.98 9.63 -7.18
CA LEU A 89 -1.16 8.74 -6.35
C LEU A 89 -0.11 8.02 -7.21
N LEU A 90 -0.49 7.49 -8.38
CA LEU A 90 0.45 6.84 -9.28
C LEU A 90 1.56 7.80 -9.72
N ALA A 91 1.21 9.02 -10.15
CA ALA A 91 2.20 10.00 -10.58
C ALA A 91 3.17 10.40 -9.45
N GLU A 92 2.74 10.33 -8.20
CA GLU A 92 3.60 10.57 -7.03
C GLU A 92 4.54 9.38 -6.80
N LEU A 93 4.01 8.16 -6.78
CA LEU A 93 4.79 6.93 -6.62
C LEU A 93 5.85 6.76 -7.71
N GLU A 94 5.53 7.11 -8.97
CA GLU A 94 6.45 7.06 -10.11
C GLU A 94 7.57 8.13 -10.05
N GLN A 95 7.42 9.17 -9.22
CA GLN A 95 8.46 10.18 -9.00
C GLN A 95 9.48 9.76 -7.93
N LEU A 96 9.16 8.73 -7.14
CA LEU A 96 10.07 8.25 -6.11
C LEU A 96 11.27 7.53 -6.74
N PRO A 97 12.46 7.62 -6.10
CA PRO A 97 13.60 6.81 -6.51
C PRO A 97 13.26 5.31 -6.53
N ALA A 98 13.80 4.58 -7.49
CA ALA A 98 13.62 3.14 -7.64
C ALA A 98 13.90 2.34 -6.35
N GLU A 99 14.91 2.78 -5.61
CA GLU A 99 15.40 2.19 -4.38
C GLU A 99 14.67 2.69 -3.11
N TYR A 100 13.72 3.61 -3.23
CA TYR A 100 13.09 4.27 -2.08
C TYR A 100 12.49 3.27 -1.07
N PHE A 101 11.98 2.15 -1.58
CA PHE A 101 11.38 1.09 -0.77
C PHE A 101 12.31 -0.10 -0.49
N GLU A 102 13.60 -0.04 -0.83
CA GLU A 102 14.51 -1.19 -0.77
C GLU A 102 15.33 -1.29 0.54
N ASP A 103 15.62 -0.18 1.22
CA ASP A 103 16.54 -0.19 2.37
C ASP A 103 15.90 -0.73 3.67
N ALA A 104 16.51 -1.77 4.26
CA ALA A 104 15.86 -2.71 5.18
C ALA A 104 16.48 -2.89 6.56
N ALA A 105 17.01 -1.85 7.19
CA ALA A 105 17.64 -2.03 8.51
C ALA A 105 16.69 -1.93 9.73
N SER A 106 15.42 -1.48 9.62
CA SER A 106 14.68 -1.10 10.85
C SER A 106 13.17 -1.35 10.91
N PHE A 107 12.49 -1.80 9.85
CA PHE A 107 11.08 -2.20 9.94
C PHE A 107 10.97 -3.73 9.96
N SER A 108 11.14 -4.35 11.13
CA SER A 108 10.74 -5.75 11.31
C SER A 108 9.21 -5.84 11.30
N SER A 109 8.66 -6.95 10.80
CA SER A 109 7.22 -7.26 10.86
C SER A 109 6.69 -7.08 12.29
N ASP A 110 7.50 -7.44 13.30
CA ASP A 110 7.17 -7.29 14.72
C ASP A 110 6.93 -5.82 15.13
N CYS A 111 7.66 -4.87 14.52
CA CYS A 111 7.49 -3.45 14.80
C CYS A 111 6.22 -2.88 14.15
N PHE A 112 5.84 -3.38 12.98
CA PHE A 112 4.59 -3.04 12.33
C PHE A 112 3.39 -3.60 13.12
N GLU A 113 3.41 -4.90 13.42
CA GLU A 113 2.36 -5.56 14.21
C GLU A 113 2.18 -4.92 15.58
N ALA A 114 3.26 -4.63 16.32
CA ALA A 114 3.18 -4.00 17.64
C ALA A 114 2.59 -2.58 17.60
N LYS A 115 2.76 -1.85 16.49
CA LYS A 115 2.30 -0.47 16.34
C LYS A 115 0.85 -0.39 15.89
N PHE A 116 0.39 -1.31 15.04
CA PHE A 116 -0.98 -1.33 14.53
C PHE A 116 -1.96 -2.10 15.42
N ARG A 117 -1.49 -3.07 16.23
CA ARG A 117 -2.34 -3.74 17.24
C ARG A 117 -2.88 -2.77 18.30
N ARG A 118 -2.20 -1.64 18.55
CA ARG A 118 -2.64 -0.58 19.47
C ARG A 118 -3.70 0.37 18.90
N LEU A 119 -3.98 0.33 17.60
CA LEU A 119 -5.00 1.18 16.97
C LEU A 119 -6.37 0.50 16.89
N ALA A 120 -6.46 -0.79 17.24
CA ALA A 120 -7.68 -1.60 17.22
C ALA A 120 -8.30 -1.86 18.61
N ASP A 121 -7.70 -1.29 19.67
CA ASP A 121 -8.22 -1.28 21.06
C ASP A 121 -8.69 0.14 21.43
#